data_AF-A0A7C1T3L0-F1
#
_entry.id   AF-A0A7C1T3L0-F1
#
_cell.length_a   1.000
_cell.length_b   1.000
_cell.length_c   1.000
_cell.angle_alpha   90.00
_cell.angle_beta   90.00
_cell.angle_gamma   90.00
#
_symmetry.space_group_name_H-M   'P 1'
#
loop_
_entity.id
_entity.type
_entity.pdbx_description
1 polymer ?
#
loop_
_entity_poly.entity_id
_entity_poly.type
_entity_poly.pdbx_seq_one_letter_code
_entity_poly.pdbx_strand_id
1 'polypeptide(L)'
;MSNVILFPAPRRIEISYGRLVRTVIIDANGYRPSPHDRGQELFFVEAVEPFDRILMWSGSSYAEAVQQARELEGDFGPVLDLVIEA
;
A
#
# COMPACT_ATOMS: atom_id res chain seq x y z
N MET A 1 -1.42 27.67 -25.67
CA MET A 1 -0.82 26.34 -25.38
C MET A 1 0.00 26.50 -24.12
N SER A 2 -0.38 25.89 -22.99
CA SER A 2 0.42 25.98 -21.76
C SER A 2 1.50 24.91 -21.80
N ASN A 3 2.76 25.34 -21.69
CA ASN A 3 3.89 24.45 -21.41
C ASN A 3 3.81 24.05 -19.94
N VAL A 4 3.03 23.01 -19.63
CA VAL A 4 3.04 22.41 -18.30
C VAL A 4 4.21 21.43 -18.26
N ILE A 5 5.25 21.79 -17.51
CA ILE A 5 6.34 20.87 -17.17
C ILE A 5 5.86 20.05 -15.98
N LEU A 6 5.61 18.76 -16.19
CA LEU A 6 5.31 17.83 -15.10
C LEU A 6 6.61 17.50 -14.39
N PHE A 7 6.76 17.99 -13.15
CA PHE A 7 7.84 17.55 -12.29
C PHE A 7 7.51 16.13 -11.81
N PRO A 8 8.40 15.14 -12.01
CA PRO A 8 8.17 13.80 -11.50
C PRO A 8 8.04 13.86 -9.97
N ALA A 9 7.02 13.20 -9.43
CA ALA A 9 6.85 13.12 -7.99
C ALA A 9 8.11 12.45 -7.37
N PRO A 10 8.63 12.97 -6.25
CA PRO A 10 9.80 12.37 -5.62
C PRO A 10 9.47 10.95 -5.15
N ARG A 11 10.47 10.07 -5.24
CA ARG A 11 10.42 8.72 -4.67
C ARG A 11 10.18 8.82 -3.16
N ARG A 12 9.28 7.98 -2.65
CA ARG A 12 8.93 7.90 -1.23
C ARG A 12 8.30 6.56 -0.91
N ILE A 13 8.23 6.24 0.37
CA ILE A 13 7.43 5.17 0.91
C ILE A 13 6.13 5.75 1.48
N GLU A 14 5.00 5.14 1.19
CA GLU A 14 3.71 5.49 1.79
C GLU A 14 3.17 4.35 2.63
N ILE A 15 2.63 4.68 3.80
CA ILE A 15 1.81 3.77 4.60
C ILE A 15 0.36 4.17 4.39
N SER A 16 -0.45 3.25 3.87
CA SER A 16 -1.89 3.45 3.67
C SER A 16 -2.71 2.39 4.40
N TYR A 17 -3.99 2.69 4.63
CA TYR A 17 -4.92 1.82 5.35
C TYR A 17 -6.18 1.58 4.51
N GLY A 18 -6.72 0.37 4.60
CA GLY A 18 -7.98 0.03 3.99
C GLY A 18 -8.70 -1.09 4.73
N ARG A 19 -10.03 -1.09 4.60
CA ARG A 19 -10.87 -2.18 5.11
C ARG A 19 -11.21 -3.15 3.99
N LEU A 20 -10.98 -4.43 4.23
CA LEU A 20 -11.17 -5.47 3.23
C LEU A 20 -12.66 -5.68 2.93
N VAL A 21 -13.07 -5.37 1.70
CA VAL A 21 -14.49 -5.46 1.28
C VAL A 21 -14.82 -6.86 0.75
N ARG A 22 -13.88 -7.50 0.06
CA ARG A 22 -14.05 -8.80 -0.59
C ARG A 22 -12.71 -9.50 -0.76
N THR A 23 -12.68 -10.81 -0.50
CA THR A 23 -11.60 -11.71 -0.89
C THR A 23 -12.10 -12.78 -1.84
N VAL A 24 -11.18 -13.27 -2.67
CA VAL A 24 -11.43 -14.35 -3.62
C VAL A 24 -10.32 -15.37 -3.44
N ILE A 25 -10.69 -16.64 -3.29
CA ILE A 25 -9.77 -17.77 -3.31
C ILE A 25 -9.62 -18.20 -4.76
N ILE A 26 -8.36 -18.30 -5.19
CA ILE A 26 -7.99 -18.80 -6.50
C ILE A 26 -7.39 -20.19 -6.30
N ASP A 27 -8.02 -21.22 -6.86
CA ASP A 27 -7.48 -22.57 -6.86
C ASP A 27 -7.73 -23.29 -8.19
N ALA A 28 -7.41 -24.58 -8.26
CA ALA A 28 -7.58 -25.39 -9.47
C ALA A 28 -9.04 -25.46 -9.96
N ASN A 29 -10.03 -25.16 -9.11
CA ASN A 29 -11.45 -25.14 -9.45
C ASN A 29 -11.95 -23.74 -9.83
N GLY A 30 -11.07 -22.74 -9.90
CA GLY A 30 -11.38 -21.37 -10.31
C GLY A 30 -11.46 -20.38 -9.15
N TYR A 31 -12.35 -19.40 -9.28
CA TYR A 31 -12.49 -18.28 -8.36
C TYR A 31 -13.71 -18.46 -7.47
N ARG A 32 -13.53 -18.56 -6.14
CA ARG A 32 -14.65 -18.52 -5.19
C ARG A 32 -14.51 -17.37 -4.19
N PRO A 33 -15.60 -16.69 -3.81
CA PRO A 33 -15.55 -15.72 -2.71
C PRO A 33 -15.11 -16.38 -1.39
N SER A 34 -14.26 -15.71 -0.62
CA SER A 34 -14.02 -16.06 0.79
C SER A 34 -14.84 -15.10 1.66
N PRO A 35 -15.77 -15.61 2.49
CA PRO A 35 -16.56 -14.76 3.37
C PRO A 35 -15.83 -14.41 4.68
N HIS A 36 -14.76 -15.13 5.03
CA HIS A 36 -14.14 -15.06 6.36
C HIS A 36 -13.27 -13.81 6.58
N ASP A 37 -12.81 -13.18 5.51
CA ASP A 37 -11.83 -12.09 5.60
C ASP A 37 -12.48 -10.69 5.51
N ARG A 38 -13.80 -10.63 5.25
CA ARG A 38 -14.50 -9.36 5.08
C ARG A 38 -14.46 -8.55 6.37
N GLY A 39 -14.14 -7.27 6.22
CA GLY A 39 -14.15 -6.29 7.31
C GLY A 39 -12.84 -6.22 8.08
N GLN A 40 -11.85 -7.04 7.75
CA GLN A 40 -10.50 -6.95 8.29
C GLN A 40 -9.83 -5.64 7.89
N GLU A 41 -9.01 -5.13 8.79
CA GLU A 41 -8.17 -3.97 8.56
C GLU A 41 -6.84 -4.40 7.96
N LEU A 42 -6.42 -3.70 6.91
CA LEU A 42 -5.15 -3.93 6.24
C LEU A 42 -4.40 -2.62 6.11
N PHE A 43 -3.11 -2.72 6.38
CA PHE A 43 -2.12 -1.70 6.15
C PHE A 43 -1.30 -2.11 4.94
N PHE A 44 -0.92 -1.12 4.13
CA PHE A 44 -0.13 -1.30 2.93
C PHE A 44 1.08 -0.39 3.00
N VAL A 45 2.25 -0.95 2.71
CA VAL A 45 3.48 -0.19 2.53
C VAL A 45 3.80 -0.20 1.05
N GLU A 46 3.83 0.98 0.44
CA GLU A 46 3.94 1.14 -1.00
C GLU A 46 5.12 2.04 -1.34
N ALA A 47 5.98 1.58 -2.26
CA ALA A 47 6.99 2.43 -2.86
C ALA A 47 6.34 3.23 -3.99
N VAL A 48 6.32 4.56 -3.84
CA VAL A 48 5.78 5.47 -4.85
C VAL A 48 6.93 6.01 -5.68
N GLU A 49 6.95 5.63 -6.95
CA GLU A 49 7.83 6.16 -7.97
C GLU A 49 7.09 7.21 -8.82
N PRO A 50 7.77 8.00 -9.67
CA PRO A 50 7.13 9.05 -10.45
C PRO A 50 5.92 8.62 -11.30
N PHE A 51 5.88 7.35 -11.71
CA PHE A 51 4.85 6.81 -12.62
C PHE A 51 4.24 5.49 -12.16
N ASP A 52 4.67 4.97 -11.01
CA ASP A 52 4.27 3.65 -10.56
C ASP A 52 4.14 3.59 -9.04
N ARG A 53 3.40 2.60 -8.56
CA ARG A 53 3.22 2.31 -7.16
C ARG A 53 3.37 0.80 -6.96
N ILE A 54 4.39 0.44 -6.21
CA ILE A 54 4.76 -0.95 -5.98
C ILE A 54 4.36 -1.31 -4.56
N LEU A 55 3.50 -2.31 -4.41
CA LEU A 55 3.17 -2.87 -3.11
C LEU A 55 4.39 -3.62 -2.57
N MET A 56 4.97 -3.11 -1.50
CA MET A 56 6.15 -3.70 -0.86
C MET A 56 5.75 -4.68 0.23
N TRP A 57 4.69 -4.34 0.97
CA TRP A 57 4.19 -5.16 2.07
C TRP A 57 2.72 -4.88 2.33
N SER A 58 1.99 -5.88 2.81
CA SER A 58 0.62 -5.73 3.31
C SER A 58 0.37 -6.65 4.50
N GLY A 59 -0.36 -6.18 5.50
CA GLY A 59 -0.70 -6.96 6.69
C GLY A 59 -1.68 -6.25 7.60
N SER A 60 -2.06 -6.89 8.70
CA SER A 60 -3.10 -6.38 9.62
C SER A 60 -2.57 -5.57 10.80
N SER A 61 -1.25 -5.36 10.88
CA SER A 61 -0.60 -4.66 12.00
C SER A 61 0.02 -3.34 11.55
N TYR A 62 -0.44 -2.23 12.12
CA TYR A 62 0.14 -0.91 11.87
C TYR A 62 1.60 -0.83 12.34
N ALA A 63 1.92 -1.39 13.50
CA ALA A 63 3.28 -1.38 14.03
C ALA A 63 4.26 -2.11 13.09
N GLU A 64 3.83 -3.24 12.51
CA GLU A 64 4.61 -3.95 11.50
C GLU A 64 4.74 -3.11 10.21
N ALA A 65 3.66 -2.45 9.77
CA ALA A 65 3.70 -1.57 8.61
C ALA A 65 4.73 -0.44 8.78
N VAL A 66 4.76 0.20 9.96
CA VAL A 66 5.76 1.23 10.29
C VAL A 66 7.18 0.65 10.27
N GLN A 67 7.39 -0.52 10.86
CA GLN A 67 8.70 -1.18 10.83
C GLN A 67 9.15 -1.46 9.38
N GLN A 68 8.29 -2.06 8.57
CA GLN A 68 8.57 -2.37 7.16
C GLN A 68 8.87 -1.09 6.35
N ALA A 69 8.13 -0.01 6.58
CA ALA A 69 8.39 1.26 5.91
C ALA A 69 9.75 1.87 6.28
N ARG A 70 10.17 1.76 7.56
CA ARG A 70 11.47 2.24 8.04
C ARG A 70 12.64 1.44 7.48
N GLU A 71 12.47 0.14 7.30
CA GLU A 71 13.47 -0.72 6.65
C GLU A 71 13.71 -0.30 5.19
N LEU A 72 12.72 0.28 4.52
CA LEU A 72 12.78 0.72 3.12
C LEU A 72 13.19 2.18 2.92
N GLU A 73 13.24 2.99 3.99
CA GLU A 73 13.50 4.44 3.93
C GLU A 73 14.84 4.77 3.27
N GLY A 74 15.87 3.94 3.51
CA GLY A 74 17.22 4.13 2.95
C GLY A 74 17.29 3.97 1.42
N ASP A 75 16.44 3.12 0.85
CA ASP A 75 16.49 2.74 -0.57
C ASP A 75 15.50 3.53 -1.43
N PHE A 76 14.36 3.91 -0.87
CA PHE A 76 13.23 4.48 -1.62
C PHE A 76 12.91 5.93 -1.25
N GLY A 77 13.51 6.48 -0.20
CA GLY A 77 13.31 7.85 0.25
C GLY A 77 12.37 7.95 1.45
N PRO A 78 11.86 9.16 1.76
CA PRO A 78 11.17 9.43 3.01
C PRO A 78 9.89 8.61 3.16
N VAL A 79 9.56 8.28 4.41
CA VAL A 79 8.28 7.64 4.77
C VAL A 79 7.20 8.71 4.98
N LEU A 80 6.08 8.56 4.29
CA LEU A 80 4.88 9.35 4.46
C LEU A 80 3.77 8.45 5.01
N ASP A 81 3.38 8.70 6.25
CA ASP A 81 2.26 8.01 6.86
C ASP A 81 0.94 8.71 6.51
N LEU A 82 0.06 8.01 5.80
CA LEU A 82 -1.25 8.48 5.36
C LEU A 82 -2.39 7.85 6.17
N VAL A 83 -2.08 7.07 7.21
CA VAL A 83 -3.10 6.51 8.09
C VAL A 83 -3.70 7.64 8.93
N ILE A 84 -4.97 7.96 8.68
CA ILE A 84 -5.74 8.91 9.49
C ILE A 84 -6.63 8.08 10.42
N GLU A 85 -6.34 8.12 11.72
CA GLU A 85 -7.26 7.60 12.74
C GLU A 85 -8.51 8.51 12.75
N ALA A 86 -9.68 7.91 12.48
CA ALA A 86 -10.97 8.59 12.52
C ALA A 86 -11.59 8.51 13.91
#